data_AF-A0A9P1DFG0-F1
#
_entry.id   AF-A0A9P1DFG0-F1
#
_cell.length_a   1.000
_cell.length_b   1.000
_cell.length_c   1.000
_cell.angle_alpha   90.00
_cell.angle_beta   90.00
_cell.angle_gamma   90.00
#
_symmetry.space_group_name_H-M   'P 1'
#
loop_
_entity.id
_entity.type
_entity.pdbx_description
1 polymer ?
#
loop_
_entity_poly.entity_id
_entity_poly.type
_entity_poly.pdbx_seq_one_letter_code
_entity_poly.pdbx_strand_id
1 'polypeptide(L)' 'MGVQMSSMVFAEMLQSTASGHVAFAIGGAEGLRLPASWLRISLSQMTWPHRLARLLLLEQIFRSREIWAQSGYHK' A
#
# COMPACT_ATOMS: atom_id res chain seq x y z
N MET A 1 -8.94 4.50 -12.18
CA MET A 1 -7.69 4.92 -11.50
C MET A 1 -7.69 4.37 -10.08
N GLY A 2 -6.53 4.24 -9.44
CA GLY A 2 -6.43 3.83 -8.04
C GLY A 2 -6.71 4.97 -7.06
N VAL A 3 -6.97 4.64 -5.81
CA VAL A 3 -7.22 5.62 -4.73
C VAL A 3 -5.89 6.09 -4.15
N GLN A 4 -5.71 7.41 -3.98
CA GLN A 4 -4.60 7.97 -3.22
C GLN A 4 -4.97 8.04 -1.74
N MET A 5 -4.03 7.68 -0.88
CA MET A 5 -4.21 7.65 0.57
C MET A 5 -3.06 8.39 1.23
N SER A 6 -3.33 9.02 2.38
CA SER A 6 -2.26 9.47 3.27
C SER A 6 -1.62 8.25 3.95
N SER A 7 -0.42 8.41 4.51
CA SER A 7 0.25 7.33 5.25
C SER A 7 -0.57 6.82 6.43
N MET A 8 -1.32 7.70 7.12
CA MET A 8 -2.20 7.31 8.23
C MET A 8 -3.35 6.40 7.75
N VAL A 9 -4.04 6.82 6.69
CA VAL A 9 -5.16 6.04 6.10
C VAL A 9 -4.65 4.71 5.53
N PHE A 10 -3.47 4.71 4.90
CA PHE A 10 -2.85 3.48 4.42
C PHE A 10 -2.51 2.53 5.58
N ALA A 11 -1.99 3.05 6.70
CA ALA A 11 -1.68 2.26 7.88
C ALA A 11 -2.94 1.62 8.51
N GLU A 12 -4.02 2.40 8.64
CA GLU A 12 -5.35 1.94 9.09
C GLU A 12 -5.93 0.85 8.19
N MET A 13 -5.90 1.06 6.88
CA MET A 13 -6.34 0.07 5.90
C MET A 13 -5.51 -1.22 5.99
N LEU A 14 -4.19 -1.09 6.12
CA LEU A 14 -3.31 -2.25 6.22
C LEU A 14 -3.60 -3.06 7.49
N GLN A 15 -3.81 -2.42 8.64
CA GLN A 15 -4.13 -3.13 9.88
C GLN A 15 -5.49 -3.82 9.82
N SER A 16 -6.53 -3.13 9.34
CA SER A 16 -7.87 -3.71 9.23
C SER A 16 -7.92 -4.91 8.27
N THR A 17 -7.06 -4.91 7.24
CA THR A 17 -6.91 -6.03 6.30
C THR A 17 -5.98 -7.14 6.82
N ALA A 18 -5.07 -6.82 7.75
CA ALA A 18 -4.04 -7.74 8.26
C ALA A 18 -4.53 -8.75 9.33
N SER A 19 -5.84 -8.93 9.49
CA SER A 19 -6.37 -10.11 10.20
C SER A 19 -6.04 -11.44 9.48
N GLY A 20 -5.50 -11.38 8.25
CA GLY A 20 -4.91 -12.50 7.51
C GLY A 20 -3.70 -12.11 6.67
N HIS A 21 -3.50 -12.77 5.52
CA HIS A 21 -2.41 -12.47 4.59
C HIS A 21 -2.78 -11.34 3.63
N VAL A 22 -1.92 -10.33 3.52
CA VAL A 22 -2.06 -9.25 2.54
C VAL A 22 -1.08 -9.48 1.38
N ALA A 23 -1.59 -9.43 0.15
CA ALA A 23 -0.78 -9.52 -1.06
C ALA A 23 -0.84 -8.20 -1.84
N PHE A 24 0.32 -7.72 -2.26
CA PHE A 24 0.43 -6.56 -3.15
C PHE A 24 0.90 -7.00 -4.53
N ALA A 25 0.37 -6.35 -5.57
CA ALA A 25 0.75 -6.61 -6.94
C ALA A 25 1.18 -5.31 -7.63
N ILE A 26 2.35 -5.33 -8.26
CA ILE A 26 2.89 -4.21 -9.03
C ILE A 26 3.14 -4.72 -10.45
N GLY A 27 2.55 -4.05 -11.44
CA GLY A 27 2.71 -4.38 -12.85
C GLY A 27 4.10 -4.07 -13.40
N GLY A 28 4.39 -4.65 -14.57
CA GLY A 28 5.55 -4.30 -15.38
C GLY A 28 5.32 -2.99 -16.16
N ALA A 29 6.11 -2.78 -17.22
CA ALA A 29 5.99 -1.57 -18.06
C ALA A 29 4.60 -1.43 -18.70
N GLU A 30 3.99 -2.54 -19.10
CA GLU A 30 2.65 -2.59 -19.71
C GLU A 30 1.51 -2.55 -18.67
N GLY A 31 1.84 -2.38 -17.39
CA GLY A 31 0.88 -2.41 -16.29
C GLY A 31 0.50 -3.83 -15.86
N LEU A 32 -0.69 -3.96 -15.25
CA LEU A 32 -1.20 -5.20 -14.69
C LEU A 32 -2.72 -5.27 -14.81
N ARG A 33 -3.24 -6.40 -15.29
CA ARG A 33 -4.68 -6.68 -15.31
C ARG A 33 -5.02 -7.64 -14.17
N LEU A 34 -5.78 -7.14 -13.20
CA LEU A 34 -6.32 -7.93 -12.08
C LEU A 34 -7.84 -7.82 -12.02
N PRO A 35 -8.52 -8.82 -11.44
CA PRO A 35 -9.96 -8.76 -11.18
C PRO A 35 -10.35 -7.51 -10.39
N ALA A 36 -11.59 -7.04 -10.57
CA ALA A 36 -12.11 -5.85 -9.89
C ALA A 36 -12.18 -5.98 -8.36
N SER A 37 -12.10 -7.21 -7.83
CA SER A 37 -12.03 -7.47 -6.39
C SER A 37 -10.73 -6.97 -5.73
N TRP A 38 -9.70 -6.66 -6.52
CA TRP A 38 -8.45 -6.10 -5.99
C TRP A 38 -8.59 -4.59 -5.75
N LEU A 39 -8.32 -4.17 -4.52
CA LEU A 39 -8.17 -2.76 -4.19
C LEU A 39 -7.02 -2.15 -5.00
N ARG A 40 -7.28 -1.04 -5.69
CA ARG A 40 -6.30 -0.32 -6.48
C ARG A 40 -5.85 0.94 -5.73
N ILE A 41 -4.58 0.98 -5.36
CA ILE A 41 -3.95 2.11 -4.67
C ILE A 41 -3.07 2.86 -5.67
N SER A 42 -3.10 4.19 -5.63
CA SER A 42 -2.20 5.05 -6.42
C SER A 42 -1.16 5.67 -5.51
N LEU A 43 0.12 5.52 -5.85
CA LEU A 43 1.23 6.11 -5.08
C LEU A 43 1.37 7.62 -5.33
N SER A 44 0.95 8.12 -6.49
CA SER A 44 0.81 9.54 -6.81
C SER A 44 0.01 9.73 -8.09
N GLN A 45 -0.09 10.96 -8.60
CA GLN A 45 -0.58 11.28 -9.95
C GLN A 45 0.48 11.06 -11.05
N MET A 46 1.74 10.81 -10.68
CA MET A 46 2.86 10.62 -11.62
C MET A 46 3.05 9.15 -11.96
N THR A 47 3.68 8.90 -13.12
CA THR A 47 4.09 7.56 -13.52
C THR A 47 5.46 7.24 -12.92
N TRP A 48 5.52 6.21 -12.09
CA TRP A 48 6.77 5.71 -11.52
C TRP A 48 7.25 4.45 -12.25
N PRO A 49 8.56 4.30 -12.50
CA PRO A 49 9.12 3.01 -12.90
C PRO A 49 8.76 1.94 -11.87
N HIS A 50 8.36 0.75 -12.31
CA HIS A 50 7.86 -0.33 -11.42
C HIS A 50 8.84 -0.69 -10.28
N ARG A 51 10.16 -0.55 -10.50
CA ARG A 51 11.18 -0.74 -9.45
C ARG A 51 11.08 0.32 -8.35
N LEU A 52 10.89 1.58 -8.71
CA LEU A 52 10.73 2.66 -7.74
C LEU A 52 9.37 2.58 -7.03
N ALA A 53 8.31 2.22 -7.75
CA ALA A 53 7.00 1.95 -7.15
C ALA A 53 7.08 0.86 -6.07
N ARG A 54 7.87 -0.19 -6.30
CA ARG A 54 8.14 -1.25 -5.31
C ARG A 54 8.83 -0.71 -4.06
N LEU A 55 9.85 0.14 -4.23
CA LEU A 55 10.55 0.77 -3.11
C LEU A 55 9.63 1.68 -2.29
N LEU A 56 8.82 2.51 -2.95
CA LEU A 56 7.85 3.38 -2.30
C LEU A 56 6.80 2.58 -1.51
N LEU A 57 6.29 1.50 -2.10
CA LEU A 57 5.34 0.61 -1.40
C LEU A 57 5.97 -0.03 -0.16
N LEU A 58 7.20 -0.55 -0.28
CA LEU A 58 7.91 -1.16 0.84
C LEU A 58 8.15 -0.16 1.97
N GLU A 59 8.52 1.08 1.64
CA GLU A 59 8.64 2.14 2.65
C GLU A 59 7.30 2.36 3.33
N GLN A 60 6.19 2.52 2.59
CA GLN A 60 4.90 2.82 3.22
C GLN A 60 4.41 1.67 4.11
N ILE A 61 4.73 0.42 3.77
CA ILE A 61 4.50 -0.75 4.64
C ILE A 61 5.33 -0.63 5.92
N PHE A 62 6.63 -0.30 5.81
CA PHE A 62 7.49 -0.07 6.97
C PHE A 62 6.98 1.09 7.84
N ARG A 63 6.70 2.24 7.24
CA ARG A 63 6.13 3.43 7.91
C ARG A 63 4.82 3.12 8.60
N SER A 64 3.97 2.30 8.00
CA SER A 64 2.73 1.87 8.65
C SER A 64 3.03 1.15 9.96
N ARG A 65 4.00 0.23 9.97
CA ARG A 65 4.42 -0.46 11.20
C ARG A 65 4.95 0.52 12.26
N GLU A 66 5.74 1.52 11.86
CA GLU A 66 6.24 2.54 12.80
C GLU A 66 5.11 3.39 13.39
N ILE A 67 4.13 3.80 12.56
CA ILE A 67 2.92 4.51 13.00
C ILE A 67 2.17 3.67 14.06
N TRP A 68 2.03 2.36 13.82
CA TRP A 68 1.40 1.44 14.77
C TRP A 68 2.18 1.22 16.06
N ALA A 69 3.51 1.10 15.96
CA ALA A 69 4.37 0.91 17.12
C ALA A 69 4.31 2.13 18.05
N GLN A 70 4.22 3.33 17.48
CA GLN A 70 4.12 4.58 18.23
C GLN A 70 2.70 4.89 18.73
N SER A 71 1.65 4.35 18.09
CA SER A 71 0.26 4.60 18.49
C SER A 71 -0.19 3.81 19.74
N GLY A 72 0.68 2.95 20.29
CA GLY A 72 0.41 2.27 21.56
C GLY A 72 -0.81 1.35 21.51
N TYR A 73 -1.04 0.66 20.38
CA TYR A 73 -2.18 -0.28 20.20
C TYR A 73 -2.16 -1.47 21.20
N HIS A 74 -1.13 -1.57 22.03
CA HIS A 74 -1.17 -2.39 23.25
C HIS A 74 -1.87 -1.60 24.37
N LYS A 75 -3.21 -1.62 24.37
CA LYS A 75 -4.01 -1.52 25.59
C LYS A 75 -4.61 -2.87 25.90
#